data_AF-A0A849PF87-F1
#
_entry.id   AF-A0A849PF87-F1
#
_cell.length_a   1.000
_cell.length_b   1.000
_cell.length_c   1.000
_cell.angle_alpha   90.00
_cell.angle_beta   90.00
_cell.angle_gamma   90.00
#
_symmetry.space_group_name_H-M   'P 1'
#
loop_
_entity.id
_entity.type
_entity.pdbx_description
1 polymer ?
#
loop_
_entity_poly.entity_id
_entity_poly.type
_entity_poly.pdbx_seq_one_letter_code
_entity_poly.pdbx_strand_id
1 'polypeptide(L)' 'MSENEDITFEDALSELEDIVHELEESGLTLEDALLKFETGVKLSRLCNKELDDAEMRIEQLTEGEDGVRTERVEIE' A
#
# COMPACT_ATOMS: atom_id res chain seq x y z
N MET A 1 -20.38 -11.09 -15.71
CA MET A 1 -19.82 -9.87 -15.08
C MET A 1 -18.85 -10.41 -14.06
N SER A 2 -17.56 -10.27 -14.30
CA SER A 2 -16.54 -11.01 -13.58
C SER A 2 -16.30 -10.37 -12.21
N GLU A 3 -16.62 -11.12 -11.16
CA GLU A 3 -16.47 -10.78 -9.74
C GLU A 3 -15.02 -10.96 -9.28
N ASN A 4 -14.21 -9.91 -9.43
CA ASN A 4 -13.03 -9.61 -8.61
C ASN A 4 -12.42 -8.32 -9.18
N GLU A 5 -12.92 -7.17 -8.72
CA GLU A 5 -12.19 -5.92 -8.85
C GLU A 5 -11.12 -5.93 -7.74
N ASP A 6 -9.96 -6.53 -8.06
CA ASP A 6 -8.76 -6.27 -7.28
C ASP A 6 -8.51 -4.75 -7.37
N ILE A 7 -8.59 -4.06 -6.23
CA ILE A 7 -8.32 -2.63 -6.14
C ILE A 7 -6.90 -2.36 -6.64
N THR A 8 -6.72 -1.37 -7.50
CA THR A 8 -5.39 -1.01 -8.01
C THR A 8 -4.54 -0.38 -6.91
N PHE A 9 -3.22 -0.34 -7.09
CA PHE A 9 -2.33 0.36 -6.16
C PHE A 9 -2.75 1.83 -6.01
N GLU A 10 -3.03 2.51 -7.13
CA GLU A 10 -3.43 3.91 -7.16
C GLU A 10 -4.75 4.15 -6.43
N ASP A 11 -5.74 3.27 -6.64
CA ASP A 11 -7.03 3.36 -5.94
C ASP A 11 -6.86 3.10 -4.43
N ALA A 12 -6.07 2.10 -4.05
CA ALA A 12 -5.81 1.77 -2.65
C ALA A 12 -5.04 2.89 -1.93
N LEU A 13 -4.12 3.56 -2.63
CA LEU A 13 -3.41 4.72 -2.11
C LEU A 13 -4.34 5.91 -1.94
N SER A 14 -5.20 6.19 -2.93
CA SER A 14 -6.20 7.28 -2.84
C SER A 14 -7.15 7.07 -1.67
N GLU A 15 -7.68 5.86 -1.50
CA GLU A 15 -8.58 5.54 -0.38
C GLU A 15 -7.86 5.65 0.98
N LEU A 16 -6.57 5.29 1.03
CA LEU A 16 -5.76 5.46 2.25
C LEU A 16 -5.56 6.94 2.59
N GLU A 17 -5.29 7.79 1.60
CA GLU A 17 -5.16 9.24 1.78
C GLU A 17 -6.47 9.86 2.29
N ASP A 18 -7.61 9.46 1.73
CA ASP A 18 -8.93 9.89 2.18
C ASP A 18 -9.20 9.49 3.64
N ILE A 19 -8.87 8.24 4.00
CA ILE A 19 -9.00 7.76 5.39
C ILE A 19 -8.12 8.58 6.35
N VAL A 20 -6.89 8.90 5.96
CA VAL A 20 -6.01 9.74 6.76
C VAL A 20 -6.62 11.12 6.94
N HIS A 21 -7.16 11.71 5.87
CA HIS A 21 -7.82 13.00 5.94
C HIS A 21 -9.01 12.98 6.90
N GLU A 22 -9.89 11.97 6.79
CA GLU A 22 -11.04 11.81 7.67
C GLU A 22 -10.65 11.55 9.13
N LEU A 23 -9.52 10.89 9.39
CA LEU A 23 -9.00 10.71 10.75
C LEU A 23 -8.44 11.99 11.37
N GLU A 24 -8.02 12.95 10.57
CA GLU A 24 -7.56 14.28 11.01
C GLU A 24 -8.73 15.23 11.31
N GLU A 25 -9.93 14.93 10.79
CA GLU A 25 -11.10 15.75 11.03
C GLU A 25 -11.58 15.69 12.48
N SER A 26 -12.04 16.84 12.96
CA SER A 26 -12.62 16.94 14.30
C SER A 26 -14.10 16.54 14.26
N GLY A 27 -14.52 15.70 15.22
CA GLY A 27 -15.93 15.25 15.31
C GLY A 27 -16.15 13.78 14.95
N LEU A 28 -15.09 13.04 14.61
CA LEU A 28 -15.17 11.60 14.45
C LEU A 28 -15.49 10.92 15.79
N THR A 29 -16.40 9.94 15.77
CA THR A 29 -16.62 9.10 16.95
C THR A 29 -15.46 8.12 17.14
N LEU A 30 -15.27 7.63 18.36
CA LEU A 30 -14.23 6.63 18.63
C LEU A 30 -14.42 5.36 17.80
N GLU A 31 -15.67 4.93 17.60
CA GLU A 31 -15.99 3.73 16.83
C GLU A 31 -15.67 3.92 15.34
N ASP A 32 -16.03 5.08 14.78
CA ASP A 32 -15.68 5.43 13.40
C ASP A 32 -14.17 5.56 13.20
N ALA A 33 -13.46 6.11 14.18
CA ALA A 33 -12.00 6.24 14.15
C ALA A 33 -11.33 4.87 14.12
N LEU A 34 -11.81 3.93 14.93
CA LEU A 34 -11.30 2.56 14.94
C LEU A 34 -11.56 1.85 13.62
N LEU A 35 -12.77 1.99 13.04
CA LEU A 35 -13.12 1.37 11.77
C LEU A 35 -12.24 1.92 10.61
N LYS A 36 -12.06 3.23 10.56
CA LYS A 36 -11.18 3.89 9.59
C LYS A 36 -9.73 3.46 9.75
N PHE A 37 -9.23 3.41 10.99
CA PHE A 37 -7.88 2.93 11.27
C PHE A 37 -7.67 1.48 10.82
N GLU A 38 -8.59 0.57 11.11
CA GLU A 38 -8.51 -0.82 10.65
C GLU A 38 -8.47 -0.93 9.12
N THR A 39 -9.28 -0.10 8.44
CA THR A 39 -9.33 -0.06 6.98
C THR A 39 -8.02 0.50 6.41
N GLY A 40 -7.52 1.61 6.96
CA GLY A 40 -6.24 2.20 6.58
C GLY A 40 -5.06 1.25 6.76
N VAL A 41 -5.04 0.45 7.85
CA VAL A 41 -4.01 -0.57 8.05
C VAL A 41 -4.07 -1.67 6.98
N LYS A 42 -5.27 -2.07 6.53
CA LYS A 42 -5.43 -3.05 5.44
C LYS A 42 -4.94 -2.49 4.11
N LEU A 43 -5.33 -1.27 3.76
CA LEU A 43 -4.89 -0.60 2.53
C LEU A 43 -3.38 -0.38 2.52
N SER A 44 -2.80 0.09 3.63
CA SER A 44 -1.35 0.25 3.77
C SER A 44 -0.60 -1.06 3.55
N ARG A 45 -1.10 -2.19 4.06
CA ARG A 45 -0.50 -3.50 3.81
C ARG A 45 -0.63 -3.93 2.34
N LEU A 46 -1.74 -3.61 1.69
CA LEU A 46 -1.92 -3.89 0.28
C LEU A 46 -0.93 -3.08 -0.57
N CYS A 47 -0.81 -1.77 -0.33
CA CYS A 47 0.14 -0.92 -1.02
C CYS A 47 1.58 -1.41 -0.86
N ASN A 48 2.00 -1.76 0.37
CA ASN A 48 3.34 -2.31 0.60
C ASN A 48 3.56 -3.61 -0.17
N LYS A 49 2.57 -4.51 -0.20
CA LYS A 49 2.69 -5.76 -0.95
C LYS A 49 2.86 -5.53 -2.46
N GLU A 50 2.09 -4.63 -3.05
CA GLU A 50 2.22 -4.30 -4.48
C GLU A 50 3.60 -3.67 -4.78
N LEU A 51 4.12 -2.84 -3.88
CA LEU A 51 5.48 -2.29 -3.99
C LEU A 51 6.56 -3.38 -3.87
N ASP A 52 6.42 -4.31 -2.92
CA ASP A 52 7.33 -5.45 -2.76
C ASP A 52 7.35 -6.34 -4.01
N ASP A 53 6.17 -6.62 -4.58
CA ASP A 53 6.03 -7.42 -5.81
C ASP A 53 6.64 -6.70 -7.02
N ALA A 54 6.48 -5.37 -7.10
CA ALA A 54 7.10 -4.54 -8.13
C ALA A 54 8.64 -4.51 -7.97
N GLU A 55 9.15 -4.35 -6.76
CA GLU A 55 10.59 -4.38 -6.45
C GLU A 55 11.19 -5.72 -6.84
N MET A 56 10.61 -6.84 -6.40
CA MET A 56 11.05 -8.18 -6.76
C MET A 56 11.10 -8.39 -8.28
N ARG A 57 10.11 -7.85 -9.01
CA ARG A 57 10.10 -7.94 -10.47
C ARG A 57 11.22 -7.12 -11.11
N ILE A 58 11.53 -5.94 -10.56
CA ILE A 58 12.66 -5.13 -11.01
C ILE A 58 13.97 -5.88 -10.75
N GLU A 59 14.15 -6.46 -9.56
CA GLU A 59 15.33 -7.26 -9.21
C GLU A 59 15.56 -8.42 -10.18
N GLN A 60 14.51 -9.18 -10.51
CA GLN A 60 14.61 -10.29 -11.46
C GLN A 60 15.02 -9.83 -12.87
N LEU A 61 14.58 -8.64 -13.29
CA LEU A 61 14.95 -8.07 -14.59
C LEU A 61 16.39 -7.54 -14.58
N THR A 62 16.84 -6.92 -13.49
CA THR A 62 18.19 -6.35 -13.39
C THR A 62 19.26 -7.42 -13.15
N GLU A 63 18.99 -8.46 -12.36
CA GLU A 63 19.89 -9.61 -12.17
C GLU A 63 20.18 -10.36 -13.49
N GLY A 64 19.28 -10.27 -14.47
CA GLY A 64 19.42 -10.90 -15.79
C GLY A 64 20.30 -10.13 -16.78
N GLU A 65 20.51 -8.82 -16.60
CA GLU A 65 21.25 -7.97 -17.56
C GLU A 65 22.65 -7.56 -17.07
N ASP A 66 22.86 -7.34 -15.77
CA ASP A 66 24.18 -7.09 -15.18
C ASP A 66 24.02 -7.26 -13.66
N GLY A 67 24.81 -8.13 -13.02
CA GLY A 67 24.69 -8.54 -11.60
C GLY A 67 24.85 -7.42 -10.56
N VAL A 68 23.98 -6.41 -10.60
CA VAL A 68 23.87 -5.31 -9.64
C VAL A 68 22.87 -5.75 -8.58
N ARG A 69 23.41 -6.18 -7.45
CA ARG A 69 22.65 -6.50 -6.25
C ARG A 69 22.08 -5.20 -5.68
N THR A 70 20.77 -4.98 -5.79
CA THR A 70 20.08 -3.95 -5.00
C THR A 70 20.13 -4.39 -3.54
N GLU A 71 21.05 -3.80 -2.76
CA GLU A 71 21.02 -3.97 -1.31
C GLU A 71 19.76 -3.27 -0.78
N ARG A 72 18.85 -4.08 -0.20
CA ARG A 72 17.65 -3.62 0.48
C ARG A 72 18.02 -2.46 1.41
N VAL A 73 17.57 -1.25 1.08
CA VAL A 73 17.82 -0.08 1.93
C VAL A 73 16.92 -0.22 3.15
N GLU A 74 17.47 -0.75 4.23
CA GLU A 74 16.82 -0.71 5.54
C GLU A 74 16.79 0.77 5.97
N ILE A 75 15.65 1.43 5.78
CA ILE A 75 15.41 2.76 6.35
C ILE A 75 15.11 2.55 7.84
N GLU A 76 16.11 2.85 8.69
CA GLU A 76 15.99 2.96 10.16
C GLU A 76 15.09 4.13 10.58
#